data_AF-A0A7V9SP49-F1
#
_entry.id   AF-A0A7V9SP49-F1
#
_cell.length_a   1.000
_cell.length_b   1.000
_cell.length_c   1.000
_cell.angle_alpha   90.00
_cell.angle_beta   90.00
_cell.angle_gamma   90.00
#
_symmetry.space_group_name_H-M   'P 1'
#
loop_
_entity.id
_entity.type
_entity.pdbx_description
1 polymer ?
#
loop_
_entity_poly.entity_id
_entity_poly.type
_entity_poly.pdbx_seq_one_letter_code
_entity_poly.pdbx_strand_id
1 'polypeptide(L)'
;MLSPARLGRYKDLGLLLVKHARVGLSALDGAADEPDAKDDAEQLARDLESMGPTFVKLGQLLSTRADLLPPEYLVALGRLQDNVAPFGFADVERIVESELGVRMSKAFAFFDDKPLASA
;
A
#
# COMPACT_ATOMS: atom_id res chain seq x y z
N MET A 1 28.54 -12.54 -14.40
CA MET A 1 28.73 -13.51 -13.30
C MET A 1 27.92 -13.05 -12.09
N LEU A 2 26.77 -13.69 -11.83
CA LEU A 2 25.85 -13.31 -10.74
C LEU A 2 26.24 -14.05 -9.45
N SER A 3 26.51 -13.30 -8.39
CA SER A 3 27.01 -13.80 -7.10
C SER A 3 25.99 -14.71 -6.37
N PRO A 4 26.43 -15.84 -5.76
CA PRO A 4 25.58 -16.89 -5.18
C PRO A 4 24.68 -16.46 -4.00
N ALA A 5 24.97 -15.33 -3.35
CA ALA A 5 24.20 -14.85 -2.19
C ALA A 5 22.79 -14.29 -2.52
N ARG A 6 22.50 -14.01 -3.79
CA ARG A 6 21.16 -13.54 -4.21
C ARG A 6 20.19 -14.68 -4.52
N LEU A 7 20.70 -15.90 -4.75
CA LEU A 7 19.90 -17.03 -5.21
C LEU A 7 18.99 -17.62 -4.13
N GLY A 8 19.36 -17.52 -2.85
CA GLY A 8 18.55 -18.00 -1.73
C GLY A 8 17.22 -17.27 -1.62
N ARG A 9 17.26 -15.93 -1.65
CA ARG A 9 16.07 -15.08 -1.48
C ARG A 9 15.04 -15.23 -2.60
N TYR A 10 15.47 -15.45 -3.84
CA TYR A 10 14.53 -15.70 -4.95
C TYR A 10 13.88 -17.09 -4.87
N LYS A 11 14.58 -18.09 -4.30
CA LYS A 11 14.00 -19.40 -4.04
C LYS A 11 12.98 -19.35 -2.89
N ASP A 12 13.27 -18.56 -1.86
CA ASP A 12 12.34 -18.34 -0.75
C ASP A 12 11.09 -17.60 -1.23
N LEU A 13 11.24 -16.59 -2.11
CA LEU A 13 10.11 -15.87 -2.72
C LEU A 13 9.30 -16.76 -3.67
N GLY A 14 9.98 -17.60 -4.47
CA GLY A 14 9.32 -18.58 -5.33
C GLY A 14 8.57 -19.66 -4.52
N LEU A 15 9.16 -20.13 -3.41
CA LEU A 15 8.53 -21.09 -2.52
C LEU A 15 7.36 -20.47 -1.75
N LEU A 16 7.46 -19.19 -1.36
CA LEU A 16 6.37 -18.42 -0.78
C LEU A 16 5.21 -18.28 -1.78
N LEU A 17 5.51 -17.89 -3.02
CA LEU A 17 4.50 -17.80 -4.09
C LEU A 17 3.83 -19.14 -4.37
N VAL A 18 4.57 -20.25 -4.41
CA VAL A 18 4.00 -21.59 -4.60
C VAL A 18 3.17 -22.04 -3.38
N LYS A 19 3.62 -21.74 -2.16
CA LYS A 19 2.89 -22.08 -0.93
C LYS A 19 1.56 -21.30 -0.84
N HIS A 20 1.55 -20.04 -1.25
CA HIS A 20 0.36 -19.20 -1.21
C HIS A 20 -0.55 -19.34 -2.45
N ALA A 21 -0.02 -19.73 -3.61
CA ALA A 21 -0.83 -20.07 -4.78
C ALA A 21 -1.69 -21.31 -4.56
N ARG A 22 -1.23 -22.27 -3.74
CA ARG A 22 -1.99 -23.49 -3.40
C ARG A 22 -3.12 -23.22 -2.41
N VAL A 23 -2.94 -22.25 -1.51
CA VAL A 23 -3.98 -21.75 -0.60
C VAL A 23 -4.99 -20.90 -1.37
N GLY A 24 -4.54 -20.07 -2.31
CA GLY A 24 -5.41 -19.34 -3.23
C GLY A 24 -6.28 -20.24 -4.09
N LEU A 25 -5.77 -21.41 -4.52
CA LEU A 25 -6.55 -22.40 -5.27
C LEU A 25 -7.62 -23.11 -4.41
N SER A 26 -7.42 -23.19 -3.09
CA SER A 26 -8.42 -23.70 -2.12
C SER A 26 -9.47 -22.65 -1.75
N ALA A 27 -9.13 -21.36 -1.86
CA ALA A 27 -10.06 -20.24 -1.62
C ALA A 27 -11.05 -20.03 -2.78
N LEU A 28 -10.78 -20.63 -3.95
CA LEU A 28 -11.72 -20.65 -5.09
C LEU A 28 -12.85 -21.68 -4.92
N ASP A 29 -12.85 -22.48 -3.84
CA ASP A 29 -13.80 -23.58 -3.60
C ASP A 29 -15.08 -23.17 -2.84
N GLY A 30 -15.35 -21.86 -2.72
CA GLY A 30 -16.70 -21.35 -2.48
C GLY A 30 -17.20 -21.35 -1.03
N ALA A 31 -16.64 -20.48 -0.19
CA ALA A 31 -17.25 -20.09 1.09
C ALA A 31 -17.19 -18.56 1.25
N ALA A 32 -18.07 -17.87 0.53
CA ALA A 32 -18.24 -16.42 0.61
C ALA A 32 -19.48 -16.09 1.45
N ASP A 33 -19.42 -16.30 2.77
CA ASP A 33 -20.23 -15.57 3.78
C ASP A 33 -19.87 -15.93 5.25
N GLU A 34 -18.58 -16.16 5.58
CA GLU A 34 -18.18 -16.51 6.95
C GLU A 34 -17.53 -15.33 7.70
N PRO A 35 -17.87 -15.09 8.98
CA PRO A 35 -17.31 -13.99 9.78
C PRO A 35 -15.78 -14.05 9.91
N ASP A 36 -15.19 -15.25 9.78
CA ASP A 36 -13.74 -15.48 9.78
C ASP A 36 -13.05 -14.76 8.60
N ALA A 37 -13.69 -14.71 7.42
CA ALA A 37 -13.09 -14.13 6.22
C ALA A 37 -12.86 -12.61 6.33
N LYS A 38 -13.72 -11.90 7.07
CA LYS A 38 -13.57 -10.47 7.31
C LYS A 38 -12.43 -10.19 8.30
N ASP A 39 -12.36 -10.96 9.38
CA ASP A 39 -11.31 -10.81 10.39
C ASP A 39 -9.94 -11.17 9.82
N ASP A 40 -9.86 -12.20 8.98
CA ASP A 40 -8.67 -12.60 8.23
C ASP A 40 -8.22 -11.52 7.22
N ALA A 41 -9.17 -10.93 6.49
CA ALA A 41 -8.90 -9.85 5.55
C ALA A 41 -8.30 -8.62 6.25
N GLU A 42 -8.85 -8.23 7.40
CA GLU A 42 -8.33 -7.13 8.20
C GLU A 42 -6.98 -7.44 8.83
N GLN A 43 -6.76 -8.68 9.25
CA GLN A 43 -5.47 -9.11 9.78
C GLN A 43 -4.38 -9.04 8.70
N LEU A 44 -4.67 -9.48 7.48
CA LEU A 44 -3.75 -9.36 6.36
C LEU A 44 -3.39 -7.89 6.09
N ALA A 45 -4.37 -6.99 6.09
CA ALA A 45 -4.12 -5.56 5.89
C ALA A 45 -3.19 -4.98 6.97
N ARG A 46 -3.43 -5.33 8.25
CA ARG A 46 -2.57 -4.91 9.38
C ARG A 46 -1.15 -5.45 9.27
N ASP A 47 -1.00 -6.71 8.85
CA ASP A 47 0.32 -7.32 8.67
C ASP A 47 1.11 -6.58 7.59
N LEU A 48 0.49 -6.28 6.45
CA LEU A 48 1.11 -5.52 5.36
C LEU A 48 1.52 -4.10 5.80
N GLU A 49 0.71 -3.42 6.60
CA GLU A 49 1.07 -2.13 7.21
C GLU A 49 2.30 -2.25 8.12
N SER A 50 2.32 -3.27 8.99
CA SER A 50 3.41 -3.49 9.95
C SER A 50 4.75 -3.84 9.28
N MET A 51 4.70 -4.47 8.10
CA MET A 51 5.86 -4.82 7.30
C MET A 51 6.43 -3.63 6.50
N GLY A 52 5.71 -2.51 6.46
CA GLY A 52 6.19 -1.23 5.93
C GLY A 52 5.83 -0.97 4.46
N PRO A 53 6.35 0.14 3.89
CA PRO A 53 5.79 0.79 2.69
C PRO A 53 5.83 -0.08 1.43
N THR A 54 6.78 -1.01 1.30
CA THR A 54 6.84 -1.95 0.17
C THR A 54 5.65 -2.91 0.18
N PHE A 55 5.24 -3.39 1.36
CA PHE A 55 4.13 -4.34 1.52
C PHE A 55 2.78 -3.64 1.48
N VAL A 56 2.69 -2.41 1.98
CA VAL A 56 1.53 -1.53 1.77
C VAL A 56 1.25 -1.38 0.27
N LYS A 57 2.26 -1.07 -0.55
CA LYS A 57 2.12 -0.99 -2.01
C LYS A 57 1.65 -2.30 -2.66
N LEU A 58 2.09 -3.44 -2.14
CA LEU A 58 1.59 -4.74 -2.61
C LEU A 58 0.10 -4.91 -2.28
N GLY A 59 -0.32 -4.58 -1.07
CA GLY A 59 -1.73 -4.57 -0.67
C GLY A 59 -2.58 -3.66 -1.56
N GLN A 60 -2.08 -2.46 -1.85
CA GLN A 60 -2.73 -1.51 -2.76
C GLN A 60 -2.85 -2.05 -4.19
N LEU A 61 -1.85 -2.78 -4.71
CA LEU A 61 -1.95 -3.42 -6.03
C LEU A 61 -2.98 -4.55 -6.02
N LEU A 62 -3.00 -5.37 -4.96
CA LEU A 62 -3.90 -6.50 -4.82
C LEU A 62 -5.37 -6.05 -4.68
N SER A 63 -5.65 -4.95 -3.99
CA SER A 63 -7.02 -4.43 -3.86
C SER A 63 -7.64 -3.95 -5.17
N THR A 64 -6.85 -3.78 -6.24
CA THR A 64 -7.37 -3.47 -7.59
C THR A 64 -7.79 -4.72 -8.38
N ARG A 65 -7.49 -5.92 -7.88
CA ARG A 65 -7.71 -7.20 -8.57
C ARG A 65 -8.93 -7.94 -8.02
N ALA A 66 -10.11 -7.40 -8.30
CA ALA A 66 -11.38 -8.01 -7.90
C ALA A 66 -11.62 -9.42 -8.48
N ASP A 67 -10.85 -9.81 -9.49
CA ASP A 67 -10.83 -11.16 -10.06
C ASP A 67 -10.03 -12.17 -9.23
N LEU A 68 -9.22 -11.71 -8.26
CA LEU A 68 -8.30 -12.57 -7.49
C LEU A 68 -8.67 -12.73 -6.02
N LEU A 69 -9.46 -11.81 -5.46
CA LEU A 69 -9.71 -11.74 -4.03
C LEU A 69 -11.22 -11.63 -3.72
N PRO A 70 -11.69 -12.28 -2.64
CA PRO A 70 -13.04 -12.09 -2.14
C PRO A 70 -13.33 -10.63 -1.76
N PRO A 71 -14.61 -10.20 -1.75
CA PRO A 71 -15.00 -8.82 -1.45
C PRO A 71 -14.45 -8.27 -0.14
N GLU A 72 -14.36 -9.09 0.91
CA GLU A 72 -13.88 -8.71 2.24
C GLU A 72 -12.42 -8.26 2.19
N TYR A 73 -11.59 -8.96 1.42
CA TYR A 73 -10.19 -8.63 1.20
C TYR A 73 -10.01 -7.37 0.35
N LEU A 74 -10.87 -7.16 -0.66
CA LEU A 74 -10.84 -5.94 -1.47
C LEU A 74 -11.14 -4.71 -0.62
N VAL A 75 -12.10 -4.81 0.31
CA VAL A 75 -12.43 -3.73 1.25
C VAL A 75 -11.27 -3.48 2.21
N ALA A 76 -10.77 -4.53 2.89
CA ALA A 76 -9.69 -4.39 3.87
C ALA A 76 -8.39 -3.88 3.25
N LEU A 77 -8.01 -4.35 2.07
CA LEU A 77 -6.82 -3.87 1.36
C LEU A 77 -7.05 -2.51 0.68
N GLY A 78 -8.29 -2.20 0.31
CA GLY A 78 -8.68 -0.89 -0.23
C GLY A 78 -8.36 0.24 0.75
N ARG A 79 -8.55 0.03 2.06
CA ARG A 79 -8.21 1.02 3.09
C ARG A 79 -6.73 1.40 3.11
N LEU A 80 -5.84 0.53 2.60
CA LEU A 80 -4.41 0.83 2.49
C LEU A 80 -4.12 1.90 1.42
N GLN A 81 -5.09 2.15 0.54
CA GLN A 81 -5.05 3.25 -0.43
C GLN A 81 -5.56 4.57 0.17
N ASP A 82 -6.22 4.54 1.34
CA ASP A 82 -6.84 5.73 1.91
C ASP A 82 -5.78 6.74 2.36
N ASN A 83 -6.05 7.98 1.97
CA ASN A 83 -5.12 9.09 1.93
C ASN A 83 -4.42 9.36 3.26
N VAL A 84 -3.11 9.63 3.15
CA VAL A 84 -2.35 10.27 4.22
C VAL A 84 -3.03 11.59 4.58
N ALA A 85 -3.25 11.82 5.87
CA ALA A 85 -3.80 13.09 6.33
C ALA A 85 -2.92 14.24 5.81
N PRO A 86 -3.50 15.26 5.15
CA PRO A 86 -2.72 16.40 4.71
C PRO A 86 -2.06 17.06 5.91
N PHE A 87 -0.74 17.23 5.85
CA PHE A 87 0.00 17.99 6.86
C PHE A 87 -0.25 19.49 6.66
N GLY A 88 -0.14 20.26 7.75
CA GLY A 88 -0.58 21.66 7.77
C GLY A 88 0.15 22.52 6.73
N PHE A 89 -0.56 23.48 6.13
CA PHE A 89 0.01 24.39 5.13
C PHE A 89 1.25 25.16 5.65
N ALA A 90 1.30 25.46 6.96
CA ALA A 90 2.47 26.08 7.58
C ALA A 90 3.76 25.25 7.43
N ASP A 91 3.65 23.92 7.46
CA ASP A 91 4.79 23.04 7.21
C ASP A 91 5.18 23.02 5.73
N VAL A 92 4.19 23.07 4.83
CA VAL A 92 4.43 23.22 3.38
C VAL A 92 5.20 24.51 3.11
N GLU A 93 4.72 25.63 3.66
CA GLU A 93 5.35 26.95 3.49
C GLU A 93 6.79 26.95 3.97
N ARG A 94 7.03 26.45 5.19
CA ARG A 94 8.38 26.34 5.77
C ARG A 94 9.32 25.49 4.90
N ILE A 95 8.86 24.33 4.43
CA ILE A 95 9.68 23.43 3.60
C ILE A 95 10.02 24.12 2.27
N VAL A 96 9.02 24.66 1.57
CA VAL A 96 9.20 25.29 0.27
C VAL A 96 10.12 26.51 0.36
N GLU A 97 9.95 27.37 1.35
CA GLU A 97 10.83 28.53 1.55
C GLU A 97 12.26 28.11 1.89
N SER A 98 12.45 27.03 2.66
CA SER A 98 13.77 26.52 3.01
C SER A 98 14.52 25.94 1.81
N GLU A 99 13.81 25.30 0.88
CA GLU A 99 14.38 24.69 -0.32
C GLU A 99 14.65 25.74 -1.42
N LEU A 100 13.78 26.75 -1.55
CA LEU A 100 13.92 27.80 -2.57
C LEU A 100 14.79 28.99 -2.11
N GLY A 101 15.01 29.15 -0.81
CA GLY A 101 15.79 30.26 -0.23
C GLY A 101 15.13 31.63 -0.38
N VAL A 102 13.84 31.69 -0.74
CA VAL A 102 13.06 32.91 -0.89
C VAL A 102 11.63 32.70 -0.39
N ARG A 103 10.93 33.79 -0.07
CA ARG A 103 9.53 33.70 0.35
C ARG A 103 8.64 33.14 -0.76
N MET A 104 7.66 32.33 -0.40
CA MET A 104 6.71 31.74 -1.36
C MET A 104 5.99 32.81 -2.19
N SER A 105 5.62 33.93 -1.56
CA SER A 105 4.98 35.07 -2.23
C SER A 105 5.86 35.77 -3.28
N LYS A 106 7.17 35.50 -3.29
CA LYS A 106 8.11 35.99 -4.33
C LYS A 106 8.37 34.94 -5.39
N ALA A 107 8.28 33.66 -5.04
CA ALA A 107 8.51 32.54 -5.95
C ALA A 107 7.30 32.23 -6.83
N PHE A 108 6.08 32.41 -6.30
CA PHE A 108 4.84 32.06 -6.99
C PHE A 108 3.92 33.28 -7.10
N ALA A 109 3.21 33.39 -8.23
CA ALA A 109 2.17 34.41 -8.41
C ALA A 109 0.91 34.10 -7.59
N PHE A 110 0.62 32.81 -7.39
CA PHE A 110 -0.49 32.30 -6.59
C PHE A 110 -0.15 30.89 -6.09
N PHE A 111 -0.58 30.55 -4.88
CA PHE A 111 -0.45 29.23 -4.28
C PHE A 111 -1.71 28.92 -3.48
N ASP A 112 -2.34 27.76 -3.74
CA ASP A 112 -3.53 27.31 -3.03
C ASP A 112 -3.12 26.54 -1.76
N ASP A 113 -3.69 26.91 -0.61
CA ASP A 113 -3.41 26.27 0.67
C ASP A 113 -4.13 24.94 0.86
N LYS A 114 -5.10 24.64 -0.01
CA LYS A 114 -5.81 23.36 -0.02
C LYS A 114 -5.14 22.35 -0.95
N PRO A 115 -4.70 21.19 -0.43
CA PRO A 115 -4.14 20.14 -1.26
C PRO A 115 -5.20 19.53 -2.16
N LEU A 116 -4.87 19.35 -3.44
CA LEU A 116 -5.74 18.70 -4.43
C LEU A 116 -5.68 17.18 -4.35
N ALA A 117 -4.56 16.62 -3.90
CA ALA A 117 -4.31 15.19 -3.76
C ALA A 117 -3.15 14.90 -2.79
N SER A 118 -3.02 13.65 -2.35
CA SER A 118 -1.84 13.11 -1.66
C SER A 118 -0.98 12.31 -2.66
N ALA A 119 0.36 12.35 -2.54
CA ALA A 119 1.30 11.66 -3.43
C ALA A 119 2.34 10.83 -2.64
#